data_AF-D5T1U0-F1
#
_entry.id   AF-D5T1U0-F1
#
_cell.length_a   1.000
_cell.length_b   1.000
_cell.length_c   1.000
_cell.angle_alpha   90.00
_cell.angle_beta   90.00
_cell.angle_gamma   90.00
#
_symmetry.space_group_name_H-M   'P 1'
#
loop_
_entity.id
_entity.type
_entity.pdbx_description
1 polymer ?
#
loop_
_entity_poly.entity_id
_entity_poly.type
_entity_poly.pdbx_seq_one_letter_code
_entity_poly.pdbx_strand_id
1 'polypeptide(L)' 'MFIKKINYIPQVDERDCGVAALAMIAAHYKTRLSLAHLREIAKTDMEGTTALGIVRAAQALDFDTTPVLDVEINDLIF' A
#
# COMPACT_ATOMS: atom_id res chain seq x y z
N MET A 1 -25.94 1.02 -0.35
CA MET A 1 -24.50 1.31 -0.44
C MET A 1 -23.78 -0.01 -0.68
N PHE A 2 -23.40 -0.31 -1.92
CA PHE A 2 -22.73 -1.57 -2.24
C PHE A 2 -21.29 -1.49 -1.72
N ILE A 3 -20.95 -2.34 -0.74
CA ILE A 3 -19.55 -2.53 -0.36
C ILE A 3 -18.84 -3.07 -1.61
N LYS A 4 -18.05 -2.21 -2.25
CA LYS A 4 -17.29 -2.55 -3.44
C LYS A 4 -16.26 -3.59 -3.00
N LYS A 5 -16.44 -4.84 -3.43
CA LYS A 5 -15.55 -5.96 -3.10
C LYS A 5 -14.10 -5.55 -3.40
N ILE A 6 -13.27 -5.44 -2.36
CA ILE A 6 -11.84 -5.16 -2.52
C ILE A 6 -11.24 -6.36 -3.25
N ASN A 7 -10.50 -6.09 -4.32
CA ASN A 7 -9.78 -7.13 -5.04
C ASN A 7 -8.62 -7.57 -4.16
N TYR A 8 -8.79 -8.70 -3.47
CA TYR A 8 -7.69 -9.29 -2.70
C TYR A 8 -6.55 -9.66 -3.66
N ILE A 9 -5.36 -9.17 -3.35
CA ILE A 9 -4.13 -9.47 -4.08
C ILE A 9 -3.19 -10.11 -3.06
N PRO A 10 -2.93 -11.43 -3.14
CA PRO A 10 -2.02 -12.08 -2.21
C PRO A 10 -0.59 -11.59 -2.42
N GLN A 11 0.16 -11.51 -1.33
CA GLN A 11 1.62 -11.36 -1.40
C GLN A 11 2.26 -12.59 -2.06
N VAL A 12 3.29 -12.38 -2.88
CA VAL A 12 4.02 -13.45 -3.57
C VAL A 12 5.26 -13.87 -2.77
N ASP A 13 5.89 -12.92 -2.09
CA ASP A 13 7.06 -13.09 -1.22
C ASP A 13 6.71 -12.64 0.20
N GLU A 14 7.43 -13.11 1.22
CA GLU A 14 7.23 -12.70 2.61
C GLU A 14 7.43 -11.19 2.80
N ARG A 15 8.33 -10.59 2.02
CA ARG A 15 8.68 -9.17 2.05
C ARG A 15 7.68 -8.24 1.34
N ASP A 16 6.61 -8.79 0.77
CA ASP A 16 5.65 -8.05 -0.07
C ASP A 16 4.46 -7.45 0.68
N CYS A 17 4.30 -7.71 1.97
CA CYS A 17 3.08 -7.38 2.71
C CYS A 17 2.61 -5.93 2.49
N GLY A 18 3.53 -4.95 2.55
CA GLY A 18 3.23 -3.54 2.30
C GLY A 18 2.88 -3.22 0.85
N VAL A 19 3.61 -3.77 -0.12
CA VAL A 19 3.36 -3.52 -1.56
C VAL A 19 2.11 -4.24 -2.06
N ALA A 20 1.77 -5.40 -1.51
CA ALA A 20 0.52 -6.09 -1.78
C ALA A 20 -0.69 -5.28 -1.28
N ALA A 21 -0.58 -4.68 -0.07
CA ALA A 21 -1.59 -3.77 0.43
C ALA A 21 -1.78 -2.55 -0.48
N LEU A 22 -0.68 -1.92 -0.91
CA LEU A 22 -0.73 -0.79 -1.85
C LEU A 22 -1.33 -1.20 -3.22
N ALA A 23 -1.04 -2.42 -3.70
CA ALA A 23 -1.65 -2.97 -4.91
C ALA A 23 -3.17 -3.10 -4.78
N MET A 24 -3.67 -3.54 -3.62
CA MET A 24 -5.10 -3.66 -3.37
C MET A 24 -5.79 -2.29 -3.35
N ILE A 25 -5.14 -1.27 -2.76
CA ILE A 25 -5.63 0.12 -2.77
C ILE A 25 -5.68 0.64 -4.21
N ALA A 26 -4.60 0.50 -4.99
CA ALA A 26 -4.58 0.89 -6.40
C ALA A 26 -5.67 0.18 -7.22
N ALA A 27 -5.87 -1.12 -7.00
CA ALA A 27 -6.89 -1.92 -7.68
C ALA A 27 -8.32 -1.48 -7.32
N HIS A 28 -8.55 -0.96 -6.11
CA HIS A 28 -9.82 -0.36 -5.72
C HIS A 28 -10.17 0.86 -6.60
N TYR A 29 -9.16 1.67 -6.90
CA TYR A 29 -9.22 2.81 -7.81
C TYR A 29 -9.01 2.46 -9.30
N LYS A 30 -9.15 1.17 -9.65
CA LYS A 30 -9.11 0.65 -11.04
C LYS A 30 -7.72 0.66 -11.71
N THR A 31 -6.67 0.89 -10.95
CA THR A 31 -5.29 0.78 -11.43
C THR A 31 -4.72 -0.58 -11.05
N ARG A 32 -4.33 -1.40 -12.04
CA ARG A 32 -3.67 -2.69 -11.80
C ARG A 32 -2.17 -2.53 -11.95
N LEU A 33 -1.43 -2.78 -10.87
CA LEU A 33 0.02 -2.69 -10.82
C LEU A 33 0.62 -4.07 -10.55
N SER A 34 1.78 -4.35 -11.12
CA SER A 34 2.52 -5.56 -10.77
C SER A 34 3.23 -5.36 -9.42
N LEU A 35 3.32 -6.42 -8.62
CA LEU A 35 4.08 -6.36 -7.36
C LEU A 35 5.56 -6.06 -7.63
N ALA A 36 6.11 -6.50 -8.76
CA ALA A 36 7.48 -6.18 -9.15
C ALA A 36 7.72 -4.67 -9.34
N HIS A 37 6.79 -3.96 -10.00
CA HIS A 37 6.87 -2.51 -10.14
C HIS A 37 6.75 -1.81 -8.78
N LEU A 38 5.81 -2.27 -7.95
CA LEU A 38 5.63 -1.71 -6.60
C LEU A 38 6.87 -1.89 -5.71
N ARG A 39 7.54 -3.04 -5.77
CA ARG A 39 8.82 -3.26 -5.07
C ARG A 39 9.89 -2.26 -5.51
N GLU A 40 9.96 -1.97 -6.82
CA GLU A 40 10.96 -1.07 -7.38
C GLU A 40 10.79 0.38 -6.89
N ILE A 41 9.54 0.88 -6.90
CA ILE A 41 9.25 2.25 -6.48
C ILE A 41 9.22 2.39 -4.96
N ALA A 42 8.84 1.34 -4.23
CA ALA A 42 8.86 1.33 -2.76
C ALA A 42 10.24 1.02 -2.17
N LYS A 43 11.21 0.65 -3.02
CA LYS A 43 12.55 0.21 -2.62
C LYS A 43 12.51 -0.97 -1.64
N THR A 44 11.63 -1.92 -1.91
CA THR A 44 11.53 -3.17 -1.15
C THR A 44 12.81 -3.98 -1.32
N ASP A 45 13.47 -4.31 -0.22
CA ASP A 45 14.67 -5.14 -0.19
C ASP A 45 14.39 -6.49 0.47
N MET A 46 15.42 -7.17 0.96
CA MET A 46 15.29 -8.49 1.60
C MET A 46 14.59 -8.41 2.97
N GLU A 47 14.62 -7.26 3.64
CA GLU A 47 14.02 -7.03 4.96
C GLU A 47 12.58 -6.54 4.86
N GLY A 48 12.09 -6.26 3.65
CA GLY A 48 10.74 -5.74 3.42
C GLY A 48 10.73 -4.32 2.90
N THR A 49 9.69 -3.58 3.29
CA THR A 49 9.47 -2.21 2.86
C THR A 49 9.28 -1.32 4.06
N THR A 50 10.00 -0.21 4.11
CA THR A 50 9.83 0.78 5.18
C THR A 50 8.52 1.57 4.99
N ALA A 51 7.98 2.13 6.08
CA ALA A 51 6.81 3.01 5.99
C ALA A 51 7.07 4.21 5.05
N LEU A 52 8.27 4.80 5.11
CA LEU A 52 8.69 5.85 4.18
C LEU A 52 8.68 5.37 2.72
N GLY A 53 9.16 4.15 2.46
CA GLY A 53 9.12 3.52 1.13
C GLY A 53 7.69 3.39 0.59
N ILE A 54 6.74 2.97 1.43
CA ILE A 54 5.32 2.92 1.07
C ILE A 54 4.76 4.31 0.78
N VAL A 55 5.05 5.32 1.62
CA VAL A 55 4.59 6.70 1.37
C VAL A 55 5.12 7.23 0.05
N ARG A 56 6.41 7.03 -0.24
CA ARG A 56 7.02 7.46 -1.51
C ARG A 56 6.44 6.72 -2.71
N ALA A 57 6.19 5.42 -2.59
CA ALA A 57 5.53 4.64 -3.63
C ALA A 57 4.10 5.12 -3.89
N ALA A 58 3.31 5.38 -2.84
CA ALA A 58 1.95 5.89 -2.98
C ALA A 58 1.92 7.28 -3.63
N GLN A 59 2.82 8.19 -3.22
CA GLN A 59 2.98 9.50 -3.85
C GLN A 59 3.41 9.40 -5.32
N ALA A 60 4.28 8.45 -5.68
CA ALA A 60 4.67 8.19 -7.07
C ALA A 60 3.53 7.62 -7.93
N LEU A 61 2.45 7.13 -7.29
CA LEU A 61 1.20 6.70 -7.91
C LEU A 61 0.11 7.78 -7.83
N ASP A 62 0.49 9.03 -7.54
CA ASP A 62 -0.39 10.20 -7.38
C ASP A 62 -1.41 10.10 -6.24
N PHE A 63 -1.16 9.26 -5.22
CA PHE A 63 -1.93 9.30 -3.99
C PHE A 63 -1.45 10.44 -3.08
N ASP A 64 -2.37 11.29 -2.65
CA ASP A 64 -2.15 12.16 -1.50
C ASP A 64 -2.03 11.30 -0.24
N THR A 65 -0.85 11.29 0.37
CA THR A 65 -0.45 10.31 1.39
C THR A 65 0.22 11.00 2.55
N THR A 66 -0.33 10.81 3.75
CA THR A 66 0.22 11.32 5.01
C THR A 66 0.52 10.16 5.96
N PRO A 67 1.77 9.96 6.41
CA PRO A 67 2.07 9.00 7.46
C PRO A 67 1.57 9.51 8.81
N VAL A 68 1.08 8.60 9.66
CA VAL A 68 0.70 8.88 11.04
C VAL A 68 1.57 8.01 11.95
N LEU A 69 2.26 8.62 12.92
CA LEU A 69 3.25 7.99 13.79
C LEU A 69 2.62 7.36 15.03
N ASP A 70 1.69 8.09 15.64
CA ASP A 70 0.97 7.68 16.84
C ASP A 70 -0.51 7.75 16.53
N VAL A 71 -1.13 6.58 16.48
CA VAL A 71 -2.57 6.44 16.27
C VAL A 71 -3.14 5.86 17.55
N GLU A 72 -3.73 6.70 18.41
CA GLU A 72 -4.62 6.14 19.42
C GLU A 72 -5.87 5.62 18.72
N ILE A 73 -6.46 4.54 19.22
CA ILE A 73 -7.71 4.00 18.63
C ILE A 73 -8.80 5.08 18.57
N ASN A 74 -8.76 6.07 19.47
CA ASN A 74 -9.68 7.19 19.51
C ASN A 74 -9.43 8.24 18.42
N ASP A 75 -8.21 8.35 17.89
CA ASP A 75 -7.86 9.28 16.80
C ASP A 75 -8.37 8.79 15.43
N LEU A 76 -8.78 7.52 15.33
CA LEU A 76 -9.37 6.90 14.14
C LEU A 76 -10.88 7.10 14.03
N ILE A 77 -11.50 7.71 15.05
CA ILE A 77 -12.94 7.93 15.12
C ILE A 77 -13.19 9.43 15.00
N PHE A 78 -13.37 9.91 13.77
CA PHE A 78 -14.11 11.14 13.54
C PHE A 78 -15.61 10.88 13.77
#